data_AF-A0A085W4P5-F1
#
_entry.id   AF-A0A085W4P5-F1
#
_cell.length_a   1.000
_cell.length_b   1.000
_cell.length_c   1.000
_cell.angle_alpha   90.00
_cell.angle_beta   90.00
_cell.angle_gamma   90.00
#
_symmetry.space_group_name_H-M   'P 1'
#
loop_
_entity.id
_entity.type
_entity.pdbx_description
1 polymer ?
#
loop_
_entity_poly.entity_id
_entity_poly.type
_entity_poly.pdbx_seq_one_letter_code
_entity_poly.pdbx_strand_id
1 'polypeptide(L)'
;MTTPSAWNEDLRALRHAAEQRDWNGCRAASERLLLRLSPRRALGLSRDYLLRRLFVFEKHQPQVHWPREFIEATDGDSSHAKTSWPEAEDDFAGPGANNFTSAVEALWKAGRLLGDAQPCARELVNALAGAIMAEGTESWGSRHPEEWSLWYQLTLSGENDPRASTHQLQMARDPDVLRLERIAWLEVADRLEEALHEG
;
A
#
# COMPACT_ATOMS: atom_id res chain seq x y z
N MET A 1 -37.46 2.27 9.62
CA MET A 1 -36.32 1.46 9.18
C MET A 1 -35.43 2.36 8.34
N THR A 2 -34.32 2.83 8.91
CA THR A 2 -33.29 3.57 8.16
C THR A 2 -32.52 2.56 7.32
N THR A 3 -32.55 2.72 6.01
CA THR A 3 -31.71 1.97 5.09
C THR A 3 -30.26 2.16 5.53
N PRO A 4 -29.45 1.09 5.70
CA PRO A 4 -28.02 1.25 5.89
C PRO A 4 -27.50 2.14 4.76
N SER A 5 -26.70 3.16 5.08
CA SER A 5 -26.05 3.96 4.07
C SER A 5 -25.26 3.04 3.13
N ALA A 6 -25.22 3.33 1.84
CA ALA A 6 -24.53 2.46 0.87
C ALA A 6 -23.06 2.19 1.24
N TRP A 7 -22.42 3.09 1.99
CA TRP A 7 -21.06 2.90 2.48
C TRP A 7 -20.95 1.87 3.62
N ASN A 8 -22.03 1.58 4.36
CA ASN A 8 -22.07 0.47 5.34
C ASN A 8 -21.97 -0.90 4.66
N GLU A 9 -22.49 -1.04 3.44
CA GLU A 9 -22.35 -2.28 2.67
C GLU A 9 -20.92 -2.46 2.18
N ASP A 10 -20.30 -1.40 1.67
CA ASP A 10 -18.91 -1.43 1.22
C ASP A 10 -17.92 -1.65 2.38
N LEU A 11 -18.15 -1.07 3.57
CA LEU A 11 -17.35 -1.35 4.76
C LEU A 11 -17.47 -2.81 5.20
N ARG A 12 -18.69 -3.37 5.22
CA ARG A 12 -18.89 -4.79 5.51
C ARG A 12 -18.21 -5.67 4.48
N ALA A 13 -18.25 -5.30 3.20
CA ALA A 13 -17.56 -6.02 2.14
C ALA A 13 -16.04 -5.99 2.33
N LEU A 14 -15.46 -4.83 2.68
CA LEU A 14 -14.03 -4.71 2.96
C LEU A 14 -13.60 -5.58 4.14
N ARG A 15 -14.31 -5.48 5.27
CA ARG A 15 -14.02 -6.30 6.46
C ARG A 15 -14.15 -7.79 6.16
N HIS A 16 -15.22 -8.19 5.45
CA HIS A 16 -15.40 -9.59 5.05
C HIS A 16 -14.27 -10.08 4.12
N ALA A 17 -13.89 -9.28 3.12
CA ALA A 17 -12.80 -9.61 2.22
C ALA A 17 -11.46 -9.74 2.97
N ALA A 18 -11.20 -8.89 3.97
CA ALA A 18 -10.01 -8.99 4.81
C ALA A 18 -9.96 -10.30 5.61
N GLU A 19 -11.10 -10.72 6.18
CA GLU A 19 -11.23 -12.00 6.88
C GLU A 19 -11.00 -13.20 5.94
N GLN A 20 -11.51 -13.13 4.71
CA GLN A 20 -11.34 -14.18 3.71
C GLN A 20 -10.00 -14.13 2.98
N ARG A 21 -9.16 -13.14 3.27
CA ARG A 21 -7.92 -12.83 2.53
C ARG A 21 -8.17 -12.65 1.02
N ASP A 22 -9.33 -12.13 0.67
CA ASP A 22 -9.66 -11.75 -0.69
C ASP A 22 -9.05 -10.38 -1.00
N TRP A 23 -7.82 -10.42 -1.51
CA TRP A 23 -7.05 -9.25 -1.90
C TRP A 23 -7.78 -8.37 -2.93
N ASN A 24 -8.46 -8.98 -3.90
CA ASN A 24 -9.20 -8.25 -4.93
C ASN A 24 -10.47 -7.62 -4.35
N GLY A 25 -11.18 -8.34 -3.49
CA GLY A 25 -12.32 -7.83 -2.73
C GLY A 25 -11.95 -6.63 -1.86
N CYS A 26 -10.82 -6.70 -1.14
CA CYS A 26 -10.33 -5.59 -0.31
C CYS A 26 -10.05 -4.35 -1.15
N ARG A 27 -9.33 -4.51 -2.27
CA ARG A 27 -9.01 -3.41 -3.19
C ARG A 27 -10.27 -2.79 -3.79
N ALA A 28 -11.18 -3.61 -4.29
CA ALA A 28 -12.42 -3.13 -4.92
C ALA A 28 -13.34 -2.41 -3.90
N ALA A 29 -13.47 -2.93 -2.68
CA ALA A 29 -14.26 -2.28 -1.64
C ALA A 29 -13.62 -0.96 -1.19
N SER A 30 -12.29 -0.95 -1.02
CA SER A 30 -11.54 0.28 -0.68
C SER A 30 -11.68 1.36 -1.75
N GLU A 31 -11.63 1.01 -3.04
CA GLU A 31 -11.83 1.96 -4.15
C GLU A 31 -13.22 2.62 -4.06
N ARG A 32 -14.27 1.81 -3.85
CA ARG A 32 -15.65 2.30 -3.71
C ARG A 32 -15.84 3.20 -2.49
N LEU A 33 -15.17 2.91 -1.38
CA LEU A 33 -15.19 3.73 -0.17
C LEU A 33 -14.43 5.05 -0.35
N LEU A 34 -13.23 5.02 -0.93
CA LEU A 34 -12.44 6.22 -1.22
C LEU A 34 -13.17 7.18 -2.16
N LEU A 35 -13.94 6.67 -3.13
CA LEU A 35 -14.81 7.46 -4.00
C LEU A 35 -15.94 8.21 -3.29
N ARG A 36 -16.26 7.84 -2.04
CA ARG A 36 -17.23 8.57 -1.22
C ARG A 36 -16.61 9.76 -0.50
N LEU A 37 -15.29 9.83 -0.44
CA LEU A 37 -14.56 10.96 0.13
C LEU A 37 -14.22 11.97 -0.97
N SER A 38 -13.96 13.22 -0.58
CA SER A 38 -13.32 14.15 -1.52
C SER A 38 -11.92 13.63 -1.88
N PRO A 39 -11.42 13.82 -3.11
CA PRO A 39 -10.10 13.33 -3.51
C PRO A 39 -8.96 13.76 -2.58
N ARG A 40 -9.03 14.99 -2.04
CA ARG A 40 -8.05 15.49 -1.07
C ARG A 40 -8.10 14.75 0.27
N ARG A 41 -9.29 14.43 0.77
CA ARG A 41 -9.47 13.66 2.01
C ARG A 41 -9.00 12.22 1.84
N ALA A 42 -9.32 11.61 0.70
CA ALA A 42 -8.83 10.28 0.32
C ALA A 42 -7.30 10.24 0.24
N LEU A 43 -6.69 11.24 -0.42
CA LEU A 43 -5.22 11.38 -0.51
C LEU A 43 -4.57 11.52 0.88
N GLY A 44 -5.12 12.38 1.74
CA GLY A 44 -4.61 12.58 3.11
C GLY A 44 -4.63 11.29 3.94
N LEU A 45 -5.72 10.51 3.86
CA LEU A 45 -5.83 9.23 4.55
C LEU A 45 -4.73 8.25 4.09
N SER A 46 -4.55 8.10 2.78
CA SER A 46 -3.52 7.20 2.23
C SER A 46 -2.11 7.68 2.57
N ARG A 47 -1.86 9.00 2.55
CA ARG A 47 -0.59 9.60 2.98
C ARG A 47 -0.27 9.24 4.44
N ASP A 48 -1.22 9.46 5.35
CA ASP A 48 -1.04 9.17 6.77
C ASP A 48 -0.80 7.67 7.01
N TYR A 49 -1.46 6.81 6.22
CA TYR A 49 -1.25 5.38 6.26
C TYR A 49 0.17 4.99 5.83
N LEU A 50 0.70 5.61 4.77
CA LEU A 50 2.07 5.42 4.30
C LEU A 50 3.11 5.92 5.32
N LEU A 51 2.90 7.09 5.93
CA LEU A 51 3.79 7.63 6.97
C LEU A 51 3.94 6.66 8.15
N ARG A 52 2.85 6.00 8.56
CA ARG A 52 2.88 4.98 9.63
C ARG A 52 3.71 3.75 9.28
N ARG A 53 3.97 3.51 7.99
CA ARG A 53 4.69 2.34 7.46
C ARG A 53 6.05 2.67 6.87
N LEU A 54 6.44 3.93 6.90
CA LEU A 54 7.73 4.41 6.40
C LEU A 54 8.92 3.70 7.06
N PHE A 55 8.76 3.25 8.31
CA PHE A 55 9.78 2.46 9.02
C PHE A 55 10.21 1.20 8.25
N VAL A 56 9.33 0.59 7.44
CA VAL A 56 9.65 -0.59 6.61
C VAL A 56 10.79 -0.25 5.65
N PHE A 57 10.69 0.89 4.98
CA PHE A 57 11.71 1.33 4.04
C PHE A 57 12.97 1.83 4.76
N GLU A 58 12.81 2.71 5.75
CA GLU A 58 13.94 3.35 6.46
C GLU A 58 14.81 2.36 7.24
N LYS A 59 14.24 1.23 7.68
CA LYS A 59 15.00 0.14 8.30
C LYS A 59 16.07 -0.42 7.36
N HIS A 60 15.77 -0.53 6.08
CA HIS A 60 16.66 -1.13 5.08
C HIS A 60 17.44 -0.09 4.26
N GLN A 61 16.95 1.14 4.18
CA GLN A 61 17.52 2.24 3.40
C GLN A 61 17.64 3.53 4.23
N PRO A 62 18.35 3.53 5.38
CA PRO A 62 18.40 4.67 6.29
C PRO A 62 19.03 5.94 5.69
N GLN A 63 19.83 5.78 4.64
CA GLN A 63 20.48 6.86 3.90
C GLN A 63 19.59 7.50 2.82
N VAL A 64 18.43 6.91 2.53
CA VAL A 64 17.54 7.34 1.45
C VAL A 64 16.34 8.08 2.06
N HIS A 65 16.37 9.40 2.00
CA HIS A 65 15.41 10.27 2.69
C HIS A 65 14.22 10.71 1.83
N TRP A 66 14.36 10.62 0.50
CA TRP A 66 13.35 11.13 -0.42
C TRP A 66 11.94 10.58 -0.19
N PRO A 67 11.70 9.29 0.19
CA PRO A 67 10.32 8.82 0.37
C PRO A 67 9.59 9.55 1.49
N ARG A 68 10.29 9.83 2.60
CA ARG A 68 9.76 10.62 3.71
C ARG A 68 9.38 12.01 3.24
N GLU A 69 10.35 12.74 2.70
CA GLU A 69 10.20 14.12 2.25
C GLU A 69 9.06 14.23 1.24
N PHE A 70 8.92 13.22 0.39
CA PHE A 70 7.89 13.14 -0.62
C PHE A 70 6.48 12.91 -0.06
N ILE A 71 6.32 11.93 0.83
CA ILE A 71 5.02 11.68 1.47
C ILE A 71 4.62 12.91 2.30
N GLU A 72 5.57 13.49 3.05
CA GLU A 72 5.35 14.70 3.84
C GLU A 72 4.96 15.90 2.98
N ALA A 73 5.57 16.10 1.81
CA ALA A 73 5.23 17.19 0.89
C ALA A 73 3.93 16.98 0.11
N THR A 74 3.30 15.80 0.20
CA THR A 74 2.02 15.51 -0.46
C THR A 74 0.87 16.17 0.32
N ASP A 75 0.78 17.50 0.27
CA ASP A 75 -0.16 18.27 1.12
C ASP A 75 -1.55 18.48 0.50
N GLY A 76 -1.88 17.72 -0.55
CA GLY A 76 -3.12 17.91 -1.31
C GLY A 76 -3.21 19.24 -2.05
N ASP A 77 -2.33 20.20 -1.78
CA ASP A 77 -2.20 21.44 -2.53
C ASP A 77 -1.35 21.20 -3.79
N SER A 78 -2.04 21.17 -4.92
CA SER A 78 -1.55 20.77 -6.24
C SER A 78 -0.40 21.61 -6.81
N SER A 79 0.08 22.61 -6.07
CA SER A 79 1.22 23.44 -6.46
C SER A 79 2.55 22.68 -6.34
N HIS A 80 2.66 21.72 -5.41
CA HIS A 80 3.90 20.96 -5.14
C HIS A 80 3.93 19.56 -5.77
N ALA A 81 2.80 19.01 -6.20
CA ALA A 81 2.73 17.75 -6.98
C ALA A 81 3.41 17.84 -8.38
N LYS A 82 4.09 18.95 -8.68
CA LYS A 82 4.90 19.22 -9.87
C LYS A 82 6.38 18.88 -9.71
N THR A 83 6.84 18.42 -8.55
CA THR A 83 8.16 17.76 -8.48
C THR A 83 8.09 16.49 -9.33
N SER A 84 9.01 16.39 -10.29
CA SER A 84 9.23 15.15 -11.04
C SER A 84 9.40 14.00 -10.06
N TRP A 85 8.76 12.87 -10.31
CA TRP A 85 9.10 11.63 -9.62
C TRP A 85 10.62 11.48 -9.73
N PRO A 86 11.36 11.34 -8.61
CA PRO A 86 12.76 10.99 -8.72
C PRO A 86 12.77 9.71 -9.54
N GLU A 87 13.44 9.70 -10.69
CA GLU A 87 13.73 8.46 -11.40
C GLU A 87 14.58 7.65 -10.43
N ALA A 88 13.94 6.89 -9.55
CA ALA A 88 14.57 5.96 -8.67
C ALA A 88 14.99 4.81 -9.58
N GLU A 89 16.10 5.03 -10.27
CA GLU A 89 16.89 3.98 -10.93
C GLU A 89 17.42 2.98 -9.89
N ASP A 90 17.30 3.33 -8.61
CA ASP A 90 17.67 2.51 -7.47
C ASP A 90 16.67 1.36 -7.25
N ASP A 91 17.15 0.16 -7.50
CA ASP A 91 16.52 -1.07 -7.07
C ASP A 91 16.87 -1.36 -5.60
N PHE A 92 15.87 -1.33 -4.72
CA PHE A 92 16.08 -1.45 -3.28
C PHE A 92 15.96 -2.90 -2.82
N ALA A 93 17.11 -3.53 -2.54
CA ALA A 93 17.21 -4.94 -2.16
C ALA A 93 16.64 -5.31 -0.79
N GLY A 94 16.21 -4.32 0.00
CA GLY A 94 15.61 -4.56 1.31
C GLY A 94 14.25 -5.26 1.22
N PRO A 95 13.95 -6.23 2.11
CA PRO A 95 12.59 -6.76 2.30
C PRO A 95 11.53 -5.66 2.34
N GLY A 96 10.61 -5.68 1.37
CA GLY A 96 9.51 -4.73 1.29
C GLY A 96 9.86 -3.33 0.77
N ALA A 97 11.14 -2.99 0.58
CA ALA A 97 11.56 -1.65 0.19
C ALA A 97 11.00 -1.26 -1.20
N ASN A 98 11.12 -2.13 -2.20
CA ASN A 98 10.56 -1.88 -3.54
C ASN A 98 9.03 -1.78 -3.53
N ASN A 99 8.33 -2.61 -2.75
CA ASN A 99 6.87 -2.51 -2.58
C ASN A 99 6.48 -1.15 -1.96
N PHE A 100 7.25 -0.66 -0.99
CA PHE A 100 7.01 0.65 -0.38
C PHE A 100 7.29 1.79 -1.38
N THR A 101 8.37 1.73 -2.16
CA THR A 101 8.65 2.68 -3.24
C THR A 101 7.49 2.74 -4.25
N SER A 102 6.96 1.59 -4.69
CA SER A 102 5.78 1.55 -5.55
C SER A 102 4.53 2.15 -4.88
N ALA A 103 4.38 2.00 -3.57
CA ALA A 103 3.29 2.63 -2.83
C ALA A 103 3.40 4.17 -2.86
N VAL A 104 4.61 4.71 -2.68
CA VAL A 104 4.88 6.15 -2.75
C VAL A 104 4.66 6.69 -4.16
N GLU A 105 5.02 5.91 -5.19
CA GLU A 105 4.76 6.26 -6.59
C GLU A 105 3.27 6.34 -6.90
N ALA A 106 2.49 5.38 -6.38
CA ALA A 106 1.04 5.40 -6.53
C ALA A 106 0.41 6.61 -5.80
N LEU A 107 0.90 6.96 -4.62
CA LEU A 107 0.45 8.17 -3.90
C LEU A 107 0.74 9.44 -4.73
N TRP A 108 1.92 9.54 -5.35
CA TRP A 108 2.25 10.63 -6.26
C TRP A 108 1.30 10.72 -7.45
N LYS A 109 1.09 9.59 -8.14
CA LYS A 109 0.17 9.51 -9.29
C LYS A 109 -1.22 9.97 -8.88
N ALA A 110 -1.71 9.53 -7.71
CA ALA A 110 -3.00 9.97 -7.17
C ALA A 110 -3.07 11.48 -6.95
N GLY A 111 -2.01 12.10 -6.40
CA GLY A 111 -1.93 13.55 -6.21
C GLY A 111 -2.02 14.35 -7.52
N ARG A 112 -1.52 13.79 -8.63
CA ARG A 112 -1.65 14.37 -9.99
C ARG A 112 -3.03 14.18 -10.61
N LEU A 113 -3.82 13.25 -10.08
CA LEU A 113 -5.14 12.86 -10.57
C LEU A 113 -6.27 13.44 -9.73
N LEU A 114 -6.01 14.40 -8.82
CA LEU A 114 -7.05 14.97 -7.93
C LEU A 114 -8.27 15.57 -8.67
N GLY A 115 -8.13 15.90 -9.96
CA GLY A 115 -9.23 16.36 -10.81
C GLY A 115 -10.11 15.25 -11.39
N ASP A 116 -9.69 13.98 -11.30
CA ASP A 116 -10.43 12.80 -11.79
C ASP A 116 -10.54 11.75 -10.67
N ALA A 117 -11.71 11.70 -10.04
CA ALA A 117 -11.92 10.96 -8.80
C ALA A 117 -11.67 9.45 -8.96
N GLN A 118 -12.03 8.85 -10.11
CA GLN A 118 -11.92 7.40 -10.30
C GLN A 118 -10.47 6.93 -10.46
N PRO A 119 -9.65 7.48 -11.38
CA PRO A 119 -8.23 7.16 -11.44
C PRO A 119 -7.49 7.53 -10.15
N CYS A 120 -7.85 8.65 -9.50
CA CYS A 120 -7.27 9.01 -8.21
C CYS A 120 -7.52 7.91 -7.16
N ALA A 121 -8.77 7.49 -6.97
CA ALA A 121 -9.11 6.43 -6.01
C ALA A 121 -8.39 5.11 -6.29
N ARG A 122 -8.24 4.74 -7.57
CA ARG A 122 -7.49 3.55 -7.96
C ARG A 122 -6.01 3.61 -7.56
N GLU A 123 -5.35 4.73 -7.80
CA GLU A 123 -3.96 4.91 -7.39
C GLU A 123 -3.81 4.98 -5.86
N LEU A 124 -4.79 5.54 -5.15
CA LEU A 124 -4.80 5.49 -3.69
C LEU A 124 -4.94 4.04 -3.15
N VAL A 125 -5.73 3.19 -3.79
CA VAL A 125 -5.78 1.76 -3.46
C VAL A 125 -4.46 1.06 -3.77
N ASN A 126 -3.80 1.41 -4.88
CA ASN A 126 -2.46 0.91 -5.19
C ASN A 126 -1.45 1.30 -4.10
N ALA A 127 -1.50 2.53 -3.61
CA ALA A 127 -0.64 3.00 -2.53
C ALA A 127 -0.87 2.19 -1.23
N LEU A 128 -2.13 2.06 -0.81
CA LEU A 128 -2.48 1.27 0.40
C LEU A 128 -2.01 -0.18 0.26
N ALA A 129 -2.31 -0.81 -0.87
CA ALA A 129 -1.89 -2.17 -1.18
C ALA A 129 -0.38 -2.36 -1.18
N GLY A 130 0.37 -1.46 -1.83
CA GLY A 130 1.83 -1.50 -1.87
C GLY A 130 2.43 -1.43 -0.47
N ALA A 131 1.90 -0.56 0.39
CA ALA A 131 2.34 -0.44 1.78
C ALA A 131 2.02 -1.70 2.61
N ILE A 132 0.86 -2.34 2.40
CA ILE A 132 0.50 -3.62 3.05
C ILE A 132 1.44 -4.74 2.59
N MET A 133 1.72 -4.84 1.29
CA MET A 133 2.67 -5.82 0.77
C MET A 133 4.08 -5.57 1.30
N ALA A 134 4.50 -4.31 1.39
CA ALA A 134 5.81 -3.95 1.95
C ALA A 134 5.97 -4.49 3.38
N GLU A 135 4.99 -4.27 4.24
CA GLU A 135 4.99 -4.75 5.63
C GLU A 135 5.02 -6.28 5.72
N GLY A 136 4.22 -6.98 4.90
CA GLY A 136 4.25 -8.45 4.83
C GLY A 136 5.59 -8.99 4.35
N THR A 137 6.14 -8.40 3.29
CA THR A 137 7.45 -8.78 2.73
C THR A 137 8.58 -8.51 3.71
N GLU A 138 8.55 -7.37 4.42
CA GLU A 138 9.52 -7.04 5.45
C GLU A 138 9.48 -8.06 6.59
N SER A 139 8.29 -8.38 7.11
CA SER A 139 8.11 -9.34 8.19
C SER A 139 8.67 -10.72 7.86
N TRP A 140 8.46 -11.20 6.62
CA TRP A 140 8.99 -12.48 6.19
C TRP A 140 10.48 -12.42 5.86
N GLY A 141 10.91 -11.47 5.03
CA GLY A 141 12.28 -11.38 4.55
C GLY A 141 13.29 -11.06 5.66
N SER A 142 12.90 -10.29 6.67
CA SER A 142 13.73 -10.05 7.86
C SER A 142 13.98 -11.31 8.70
N ARG A 143 13.06 -12.29 8.66
CA ARG A 143 13.22 -13.59 9.34
C ARG A 143 13.92 -14.64 8.49
N HIS A 144 13.95 -14.45 7.17
CA HIS A 144 14.51 -15.37 6.17
C HIS A 144 15.50 -14.64 5.24
N PRO A 145 16.60 -14.08 5.78
CA PRO A 145 17.47 -13.18 5.01
C PRO A 145 18.20 -13.89 3.85
N GLU A 146 18.51 -15.18 3.99
CA GLU A 146 19.18 -15.97 2.95
C GLU A 146 18.22 -16.27 1.80
N GLU A 147 17.00 -16.72 2.12
CA GLU A 147 15.95 -16.99 1.15
C GLU A 147 15.49 -15.71 0.44
N TRP A 148 15.38 -14.60 1.17
CA TRP A 148 15.10 -13.30 0.59
C TRP A 148 16.19 -12.89 -0.42
N SER A 149 17.46 -12.98 -0.02
CA SER A 149 18.58 -12.60 -0.90
C SER A 149 18.61 -13.45 -2.17
N LEU A 150 18.38 -14.76 -2.04
CA LEU A 150 18.31 -15.66 -3.19
C LEU A 150 17.11 -15.34 -4.09
N TRP A 151 15.91 -15.20 -3.52
CA TRP A 151 14.70 -14.83 -4.26
C TRP A 151 14.90 -13.53 -5.04
N TYR A 152 15.51 -12.53 -4.40
CA TYR A 152 15.75 -11.22 -4.97
C TYR A 152 16.71 -11.31 -6.16
N GLN A 153 17.86 -11.99 -6.00
CA GLN A 153 18.81 -12.21 -7.08
C GLN A 153 18.20 -12.95 -8.27
N LEU A 154 17.41 -14.01 -8.01
CA LEU A 154 16.72 -14.75 -9.06
C LEU A 154 15.72 -13.87 -9.80
N THR A 155 14.96 -13.06 -9.08
CA THR A 155 13.96 -12.13 -9.67
C THR A 155 14.64 -11.09 -10.57
N LEU A 156 15.79 -10.55 -10.15
CA LEU A 156 16.55 -9.58 -10.96
C LEU A 156 17.21 -10.18 -12.20
N SER A 157 17.63 -11.46 -12.12
CA SER A 157 18.26 -12.13 -13.26
C SER A 157 17.31 -12.26 -14.47
N GLY A 158 15.99 -12.17 -14.24
CA GLY A 158 14.97 -12.41 -15.26
C GLY A 158 14.86 -13.87 -15.70
N GLU A 159 15.67 -14.76 -15.14
CA GLU A 159 15.58 -16.19 -15.39
C GLU A 159 14.36 -16.77 -14.68
N ASN A 160 13.61 -17.63 -15.38
CA ASN A 160 12.47 -18.32 -14.81
C ASN A 160 12.92 -19.50 -13.94
N ASP A 161 13.51 -19.19 -12.77
CA ASP A 161 13.95 -20.18 -11.80
C ASP A 161 12.79 -20.57 -10.85
N PRO A 162 12.43 -21.87 -10.75
CA PRO A 162 11.32 -22.32 -9.90
C PRO A 162 11.52 -22.04 -8.40
N ARG A 163 12.77 -21.80 -7.96
CA ARG A 163 13.07 -21.43 -6.57
C ARG A 163 12.51 -20.04 -6.24
N ALA A 164 12.50 -19.10 -7.19
CA ALA A 164 11.90 -17.78 -6.97
C ALA A 164 10.40 -17.92 -6.65
N SER A 165 9.66 -18.72 -7.43
CA SER A 165 8.25 -19.00 -7.13
C SER A 165 8.06 -19.76 -5.81
N THR A 166 8.99 -20.65 -5.45
CA THR A 166 8.94 -21.38 -4.19
C THR A 166 9.03 -20.44 -2.99
N HIS A 167 10.00 -19.52 -2.99
CA HIS A 167 10.15 -18.53 -1.91
C HIS A 167 8.96 -17.57 -1.84
N GLN A 168 8.44 -17.13 -2.99
CA GLN A 168 7.22 -16.32 -3.02
C GLN A 168 6.02 -17.07 -2.42
N LEU A 169 5.86 -18.36 -2.70
CA LEU A 169 4.80 -19.19 -2.13
C LEU A 169 4.98 -19.43 -0.63
N GLN A 170 6.22 -19.55 -0.15
CA GLN A 170 6.53 -19.66 1.27
C GLN A 170 6.10 -18.38 2.01
N MET A 171 6.50 -17.21 1.49
CA MET A 171 6.07 -15.91 2.02
C MET A 171 4.54 -15.77 2.02
N ALA A 172 3.88 -16.09 0.90
CA ALA A 172 2.42 -15.97 0.76
C ALA A 172 1.61 -16.91 1.67
N ARG A 173 2.27 -17.92 2.28
CA ARG A 173 1.68 -18.89 3.21
C ARG A 173 2.17 -18.71 4.65
N ASP A 174 3.11 -17.80 4.89
CA ASP A 174 3.68 -17.57 6.21
C ASP A 174 2.61 -17.00 7.15
N PRO A 175 2.33 -17.64 8.31
CA PRO A 175 1.23 -17.24 9.19
C PRO A 175 1.30 -15.79 9.67
N ASP A 176 2.49 -15.24 9.89
CA ASP A 176 2.65 -13.86 10.32
C ASP A 176 2.34 -12.87 9.19
N VAL A 177 2.73 -13.19 7.95
CA VAL A 177 2.33 -12.42 6.78
C VAL A 177 0.80 -12.42 6.64
N LEU A 178 0.16 -13.58 6.72
CA LEU A 178 -1.31 -13.67 6.60
C LEU A 178 -2.03 -12.84 7.67
N ARG A 179 -1.50 -12.89 8.90
CA ARG A 179 -2.04 -12.13 10.03
C ARG A 179 -1.87 -10.63 9.82
N LEU A 180 -0.68 -10.19 9.40
CA LEU A 180 -0.40 -8.77 9.14
C LEU A 180 -1.26 -8.22 8.01
N GLU A 181 -1.38 -8.93 6.88
CA GLU A 181 -2.24 -8.54 5.76
C GLU A 181 -3.68 -8.27 6.22
N ARG A 182 -4.24 -9.19 7.00
CA ARG A 182 -5.60 -9.06 7.55
C ARG A 182 -5.71 -7.84 8.45
N ILE A 183 -4.81 -7.69 9.42
CA ILE A 183 -4.83 -6.55 10.36
C ILE A 183 -4.73 -5.23 9.60
N ALA A 184 -3.85 -5.15 8.61
CA ALA A 184 -3.62 -3.94 7.85
C ALA A 184 -4.85 -3.54 7.01
N TRP A 185 -5.54 -4.49 6.38
CA TRP A 185 -6.81 -4.22 5.69
C TRP A 185 -7.94 -3.83 6.65
N LEU A 186 -7.99 -4.40 7.85
CA LEU A 186 -8.94 -3.97 8.88
C LEU A 186 -8.65 -2.56 9.38
N GLU A 187 -7.38 -2.18 9.55
CA GLU A 187 -7.00 -0.79 9.86
C GLU A 187 -7.46 0.15 8.74
N VAL A 188 -7.27 -0.22 7.46
CA VAL A 188 -7.79 0.57 6.33
C VAL A 188 -9.31 0.75 6.44
N ALA A 189 -10.05 -0.30 6.79
CA ALA A 189 -11.49 -0.22 6.98
C ALA A 189 -11.87 0.73 8.13
N ASP A 190 -11.19 0.65 9.27
CA ASP A 190 -11.42 1.51 10.42
C ASP A 190 -11.17 2.99 10.07
N ARG A 191 -10.08 3.29 9.37
CA ARG A 191 -9.76 4.68 8.94
C ARG A 191 -10.75 5.22 7.93
N LEU A 192 -11.21 4.39 6.99
CA LEU A 192 -12.24 4.79 6.03
C LEU A 192 -13.57 5.05 6.74
N GLU A 193 -13.94 4.21 7.70
CA GLU A 193 -15.14 4.40 8.52
C GLU A 193 -15.10 5.70 9.32
N GLU A 194 -13.99 5.98 10.01
CA GLU A 194 -13.76 7.25 10.71
C GLU A 194 -13.92 8.44 9.74
N ALA A 195 -13.25 8.36 8.58
CA ALA A 195 -13.27 9.44 7.60
C ALA A 195 -14.64 9.69 6.98
N LEU A 196 -15.51 8.67 6.89
CA LEU A 196 -16.87 8.78 6.37
C LEU A 196 -17.86 9.35 7.38
N HIS A 197 -17.58 9.25 8.68
CA HIS A 197 -18.43 9.82 9.74
C HIS A 197 -18.12 11.29 10.03
N GLU A 198 -16.90 11.74 9.76
CA GLU A 198 -16.45 13.11 9.97
C GLU A 198 -16.77 14.07 8.79
N GLY A 199 -17.43 13.59 7.74
CA GLY A 199 -17.84 14.35 6.56
C GLY A 199 -19.34 14.51 6.46
#